data_AF-R8DG11-F1
#
_entry.id   AF-R8DG11-F1
#
_cell.length_a   1.000
_cell.length_b   1.000
_cell.length_c   1.000
_cell.angle_alpha   90.00
_cell.angle_beta   90.00
_cell.angle_gamma   90.00
#
_symmetry.space_group_name_H-M   'P 1'
#
loop_
_entity.id
_entity.type
_entity.pdbx_description
1 polymer ?
#
loop_
_entity_poly.entity_id
_entity_poly.type
_entity_poly.pdbx_seq_one_letter_code
_entity_poly.pdbx_strand_id
1 'polypeptide(L)'
;MGERSTSFFNKAKKNVMFGVAIYVLILLVLIYIQNNYSLSIMFGYFIFTFIMYAVAIGAAEFQLLSYCRFKFPSFYISWEEHERERQKRVKLYEEREKASERNKISFGF
;
A
#
# COMPACT_ATOMS: atom_id res chain seq x y z
N MET A 1 -20.63 -8.63 22.29
CA MET A 1 -19.64 -9.68 21.93
C MET A 1 -18.47 -9.01 21.22
N GLY A 2 -17.40 -8.62 21.93
CA GLY A 2 -16.29 -7.87 21.32
C GLY A 2 -15.00 -7.80 22.15
N GLU A 3 -15.02 -8.24 23.41
CA GLU A 3 -13.87 -8.06 24.32
C GLU A 3 -12.92 -9.27 24.34
N ARG A 4 -13.33 -10.42 23.83
CA ARG A 4 -12.55 -11.67 23.91
C ARG A 4 -11.52 -11.81 22.78
N SER A 5 -11.75 -11.21 21.61
CA SER A 5 -10.87 -11.31 20.44
C SER A 5 -9.65 -10.38 20.51
N THR A 6 -9.76 -9.20 21.13
CA THR A 6 -8.62 -8.28 21.29
C THR A 6 -7.55 -8.82 22.25
N SER A 7 -7.94 -9.59 23.27
CA SER A 7 -7.05 -10.15 24.30
C SER A 7 -6.09 -11.23 23.79
N PHE A 8 -6.57 -12.17 22.97
CA PHE A 8 -5.73 -13.24 22.40
C PHE A 8 -4.71 -12.70 21.41
N PHE A 9 -5.13 -11.78 20.54
CA PHE A 9 -4.21 -11.12 19.61
C PHE A 9 -3.17 -10.28 20.36
N ASN A 10 -3.54 -9.61 21.45
CA ASN A 10 -2.58 -8.82 22.23
C ASN A 10 -1.55 -9.72 22.94
N LYS A 11 -2.00 -10.84 23.53
CA LYS A 11 -1.10 -11.79 24.20
C LYS A 11 -0.17 -12.51 23.20
N ALA A 12 -0.70 -12.93 22.05
CA ALA A 12 0.08 -13.53 20.98
C ALA A 12 1.08 -12.54 20.37
N LYS A 13 0.65 -11.29 20.08
CA LYS A 13 1.53 -10.23 19.59
C LYS A 13 2.67 -9.93 20.57
N LYS A 14 2.37 -9.87 21.87
CA LYS A 14 3.40 -9.62 22.91
C LYS A 14 4.43 -10.75 22.96
N ASN A 15 3.99 -12.01 22.92
CA ASN A 15 4.90 -13.16 22.92
C ASN A 15 5.76 -13.22 21.65
N VAL A 16 5.18 -12.95 20.48
CA VAL A 16 5.93 -12.89 19.21
C VAL A 16 6.93 -11.74 19.22
N MET A 17 6.54 -10.56 19.68
CA MET A 17 7.43 -9.40 19.78
C MET A 17 8.60 -9.67 20.73
N PHE A 18 8.35 -10.36 21.84
CA PHE A 18 9.39 -10.78 22.77
C PHE A 18 10.35 -11.82 22.15
N GLY A 19 9.82 -12.79 21.41
CA GLY A 19 10.64 -13.76 20.67
C GLY A 19 11.52 -13.09 19.60
N VAL A 20 10.97 -12.14 18.85
CA VAL A 20 11.72 -11.35 17.87
C VAL A 20 12.81 -10.52 18.56
N ALA A 21 12.50 -9.87 19.68
CA ALA A 21 13.47 -9.09 20.44
C ALA A 21 14.64 -9.96 20.94
N ILE A 22 14.36 -11.14 21.50
CA ILE A 22 15.40 -12.09 21.93
C ILE A 22 16.24 -12.55 20.74
N TYR A 23 15.60 -12.90 19.61
CA TYR A 23 16.30 -13.37 18.42
C TYR A 23 17.28 -12.31 17.88
N VAL A 24 16.84 -11.05 17.80
CA VAL A 24 17.70 -9.93 17.38
C VAL A 24 18.88 -9.76 18.35
N LEU A 25 18.64 -9.87 19.66
CA LEU A 25 19.68 -9.74 20.68
C LEU A 25 20.74 -10.86 20.55
N ILE A 26 20.31 -12.10 20.34
CA ILE A 26 21.22 -13.24 20.10
C ILE A 26 22.06 -13.01 18.84
N LEU A 27 21.45 -12.55 17.74
CA LEU A 27 22.19 -12.24 16.51
C LEU A 27 23.24 -11.15 16.73
N LEU A 28 22.92 -10.09 17.45
CA LEU A 28 23.87 -9.02 17.76
C LEU A 28 25.07 -9.55 18.57
N VAL A 29 24.82 -10.41 19.56
CA VAL A 29 25.88 -11.05 20.36
C VAL A 29 26.74 -11.99 19.51
N LEU A 30 26.14 -12.77 18.61
CA LEU A 30 26.89 -13.65 17.70
C LEU A 30 27.80 -12.85 16.77
N ILE A 31 27.29 -11.76 16.18
CA ILE A 31 28.07 -10.88 15.31
C ILE A 31 29.24 -10.25 16.08
N TYR A 32 29.02 -9.85 17.34
CA TYR A 32 30.08 -9.33 18.22
C TYR A 32 31.24 -10.31 18.36
N ILE A 33 30.91 -11.54 18.76
CA ILE A 33 31.90 -12.59 19.08
C ILE A 33 32.63 -13.02 17.81
N GLN A 34 31.90 -13.24 16.71
CA GLN A 34 32.47 -13.78 15.49
C GLN A 34 33.41 -12.81 14.76
N ASN A 35 33.12 -11.50 14.84
CA ASN A 35 33.93 -10.49 14.15
C ASN A 35 34.94 -9.79 15.06
N ASN A 36 34.93 -10.09 16.37
CA ASN A 36 35.76 -9.42 17.38
C ASN A 36 35.71 -7.88 17.24
N TYR A 37 34.52 -7.34 16.93
CA TYR A 37 34.34 -5.91 16.72
C TYR A 37 34.28 -5.19 18.07
N SER A 38 34.88 -4.00 18.12
CA SER A 38 34.59 -3.06 19.21
C SER A 38 33.11 -2.65 19.17
N LEU A 39 32.50 -2.47 20.35
CA LEU A 39 31.10 -2.06 20.48
C LEU A 39 30.77 -0.80 19.67
N SER A 40 31.71 0.15 19.56
CA SER A 40 31.54 1.38 18.78
C SER A 40 31.38 1.11 17.28
N ILE A 41 32.13 0.15 16.75
CA ILE A 41 32.11 -0.21 15.32
C ILE A 41 30.79 -0.94 15.00
N MET A 42 30.37 -1.86 15.87
CA MET A 42 29.10 -2.56 15.72
C MET A 42 27.91 -1.60 15.73
N PHE A 43 27.89 -0.64 16.66
CA PHE A 43 26.81 0.34 16.74
C PHE A 43 26.77 1.23 15.49
N GLY A 44 27.93 1.60 14.95
CA GLY A 44 28.04 2.29 13.66
C GLY A 44 27.41 1.50 12.51
N TYR A 45 27.72 0.21 12.38
CA TYR A 45 27.11 -0.66 11.36
C TYR A 45 25.59 -0.81 11.55
N PHE A 46 25.12 -0.93 12.79
CA PHE A 46 23.70 -1.02 13.10
C PHE A 46 22.95 0.25 12.67
N ILE A 47 23.47 1.42 13.02
CA ILE A 47 22.90 2.72 12.61
C ILE A 47 22.91 2.85 11.10
N PHE A 48 24.04 2.58 10.45
CA PHE A 48 24.15 2.73 8.99
C PHE A 48 23.19 1.81 8.25
N THR A 49 23.06 0.56 8.73
CA THR A 49 22.11 -0.41 8.19
C THR A 49 20.67 0.09 8.36
N PHE A 50 20.32 0.62 9.54
CA PHE A 50 19.00 1.18 9.78
C PHE A 50 18.69 2.37 8.87
N ILE A 51 19.66 3.27 8.67
CA ILE A 51 19.55 4.41 7.75
C ILE A 51 19.33 3.91 6.31
N MET A 52 20.13 2.94 5.84
CA MET A 52 19.99 2.40 4.50
C MET A 52 18.61 1.77 4.26
N TYR A 53 18.12 0.97 5.21
CA TYR A 53 16.78 0.38 5.10
C TYR A 53 15.69 1.44 5.13
N ALA A 54 15.78 2.44 6.01
CA ALA A 54 14.81 3.54 6.06
C ALA A 54 14.75 4.31 4.74
N VAL A 55 15.90 4.64 4.16
CA VAL A 55 16.00 5.31 2.86
C VAL A 55 15.42 4.42 1.74
N ALA A 56 15.74 3.12 1.74
CA ALA A 56 15.23 2.19 0.73
C ALA A 56 13.69 2.05 0.79
N ILE A 57 13.12 1.93 1.99
CA ILE A 57 11.67 1.88 2.20
C ILE A 57 11.03 3.19 1.75
N GLY A 58 11.57 4.34 2.17
CA GLY A 58 11.08 5.65 1.76
C GLY A 58 11.13 5.87 0.25
N ALA A 59 12.20 5.44 -0.41
CA ALA A 59 12.33 5.50 -1.87
C ALA A 59 11.30 4.61 -2.57
N ALA A 60 11.09 3.38 -2.08
CA ALA A 60 10.09 2.47 -2.63
C ALA A 60 8.67 3.02 -2.49
N GLU A 61 8.33 3.59 -1.33
CA GLU A 61 7.03 4.23 -1.10
C GLU A 61 6.85 5.47 -1.97
N PHE A 62 7.87 6.30 -2.10
CA PHE A 62 7.83 7.48 -2.96
C PHE A 62 7.64 7.11 -4.43
N GLN A 63 8.32 6.07 -4.91
CA GLN A 63 8.15 5.55 -6.25
C GLN A 63 6.73 4.99 -6.47
N LEU A 64 6.17 4.28 -5.49
CA LEU A 64 4.80 3.78 -5.56
C LEU A 64 3.78 4.92 -5.58
N LEU A 65 3.95 5.94 -4.73
CA LEU A 65 3.07 7.10 -4.63
C LEU A 65 3.10 7.94 -5.91
N SER A 66 4.29 8.22 -6.45
CA SER A 66 4.45 8.92 -7.72
C SER A 66 3.85 8.13 -8.87
N TYR A 67 4.10 6.82 -8.96
CA TYR A 67 3.49 5.96 -9.97
C TYR A 67 1.96 5.98 -9.89
N CYS A 68 1.40 5.85 -8.69
CA CYS A 68 -0.05 5.93 -8.48
C CYS A 68 -0.62 7.28 -8.90
N ARG A 69 0.07 8.38 -8.61
CA ARG A 69 -0.37 9.74 -8.98
C ARG A 69 -0.35 9.98 -10.50
N PHE A 70 0.62 9.42 -11.22
CA PHE A 70 0.69 9.55 -12.68
C PHE A 70 -0.22 8.56 -13.43
N LYS A 71 -0.40 7.34 -12.92
CA LYS A 71 -1.12 6.26 -13.62
C LYS A 71 -2.64 6.32 -13.39
N PHE A 72 -3.11 6.77 -12.23
CA PHE A 72 -4.54 6.74 -11.90
C PHE A 72 -5.22 8.11 -12.08
N PRO A 73 -6.20 8.22 -13.01
CA PRO A 73 -7.01 9.42 -13.20
C PRO A 73 -7.72 9.93 -11.96
N SER A 74 -8.09 9.01 -11.07
CA SER A 74 -8.81 9.30 -9.84
C SER A 74 -8.11 10.28 -8.90
N PHE A 75 -6.80 10.50 -9.03
CA PHE A 75 -6.05 11.42 -8.16
C PHE A 75 -5.82 12.81 -8.76
N TYR A 76 -6.00 13.00 -10.07
CA TYR A 76 -5.87 14.31 -10.73
C TYR A 76 -7.21 14.86 -11.24
N ILE A 77 -8.22 14.00 -11.42
CA ILE A 77 -9.56 14.42 -11.83
C ILE A 77 -10.39 14.74 -10.58
N SER A 78 -11.08 15.88 -10.58
CA SER A 78 -12.01 16.19 -9.50
C SER A 78 -13.21 15.24 -9.58
N TRP A 79 -13.79 14.94 -8.42
CA TRP A 79 -14.98 14.09 -8.33
C TRP A 79 -16.13 14.61 -9.22
N GLU A 80 -16.25 15.94 -9.30
CA GLU A 80 -17.25 16.63 -10.11
C GLU A 80 -17.07 16.39 -11.61
N GLU A 81 -15.82 16.44 -12.10
CA GLU A 81 -15.51 16.21 -13.51
C GLU A 81 -15.77 14.73 -13.89
N HIS A 82 -15.41 13.81 -12.99
CA HIS A 82 -15.67 12.38 -13.17
C HIS A 82 -17.18 12.06 -13.23
N GLU A 83 -17.98 12.69 -12.37
CA GLU A 83 -19.44 12.50 -12.38
C GLU A 83 -20.08 13.12 -13.64
N ARG A 84 -19.59 14.27 -14.13
CA ARG A 84 -20.02 14.85 -15.41
C ARG A 84 -19.73 13.92 -16.59
N GLU A 85 -18.54 13.32 -16.65
CA GLU A 85 -18.22 12.35 -17.70
C GLU A 85 -19.11 11.11 -17.63
N ARG A 86 -19.39 10.61 -16.43
CA ARG A 86 -20.31 9.50 -16.21
C ARG A 86 -21.72 9.81 -16.73
N GLN A 87 -22.26 10.98 -16.40
CA GLN A 87 -23.56 11.45 -16.88
C GLN A 87 -23.60 11.59 -18.41
N LYS A 88 -22.52 12.11 -19.03
CA LYS A 88 -22.42 12.19 -20.49
C LYS A 88 -22.44 10.82 -21.15
N ARG A 89 -21.73 9.82 -20.59
CA ARG A 89 -21.75 8.45 -21.13
C ARG A 89 -23.14 7.83 -21.05
N VAL A 90 -23.84 7.96 -19.93
CA VAL A 90 -25.22 7.44 -19.76
C VAL A 90 -26.16 8.06 -20.80
N LYS A 91 -26.15 9.39 -20.95
CA LYS A 91 -26.98 10.08 -21.96
C LYS A 91 -26.70 9.61 -23.38
N LEU A 92 -25.42 9.39 -23.74
CA LEU A 92 -25.04 8.89 -25.05
C LEU A 92 -25.58 7.48 -25.32
N TYR A 93 -25.59 6.61 -24.30
CA TYR A 93 -26.18 5.26 -24.43
C TYR A 93 -27.69 5.34 -24.63
N GLU A 94 -28.40 6.15 -23.85
CA GLU A 94 -29.85 6.36 -24.03
C GLU A 94 -30.21 6.90 -25.42
N GLU A 95 -29.41 7.83 -25.97
CA GLU A 95 -29.62 8.37 -27.32
C GLU A 95 -29.38 7.31 -28.40
N ARG A 96 -28.36 6.46 -28.24
CA ARG A 96 -28.09 5.35 -29.16
C ARG A 96 -29.19 4.29 -29.13
N GLU A 97 -29.73 4.00 -27.95
CA GLU A 97 -30.82 3.04 -27.77
C GLU A 97 -32.09 3.55 -28.43
N LYS A 98 -32.48 4.81 -28.17
CA LYS A 98 -33.60 5.48 -28.84
C LYS A 98 -33.43 5.55 -30.36
N ALA A 99 -32.20 5.79 -30.85
CA ALA A 99 -31.92 5.79 -32.28
C ALA A 99 -32.03 4.38 -32.90
N SER A 100 -31.58 3.35 -32.18
CA SER A 100 -31.72 1.95 -32.60
C SER A 100 -33.20 1.53 -32.65
N GLU A 101 -33.99 1.91 -31.66
CA GLU A 101 -35.44 1.68 -31.64
C GLU A 101 -36.15 2.42 -32.78
N ARG A 102 -35.85 3.70 -33.01
CA ARG A 102 -36.41 4.45 -34.14
C ARG A 102 -36.04 3.83 -35.50
N ASN A 103 -34.80 3.34 -35.65
CA ASN A 103 -34.38 2.68 -36.88
C ASN A 103 -35.05 1.31 -37.08
N LYS A 104 -35.30 0.54 -36.01
CA LYS A 104 -36.08 -0.70 -36.09
C LYS A 104 -37.51 -0.44 -36.54
N ILE A 105 -38.17 0.57 -35.96
CA ILE A 105 -39.53 0.98 -36.34
C ILE A 105 -39.57 1.49 -37.80
N SER A 106 -38.53 2.23 -38.24
CA SER A 106 -38.45 2.76 -39.61
C SER A 106 -38.15 1.71 -40.68
N PHE A 107 -37.54 0.57 -40.34
CA PHE A 107 -37.22 -0.52 -41.28
C PHE A 107 -38.24 -1.68 -41.27
N GLY A 108 -39.31 -1.60 -40.47
CA GLY A 108 -40.44 -2.52 -40.56
C GLY A 108 -40.08 -3.98 -40.28
N PHE A 109 -39.44 -4.25 -39.14
CA PHE A 109 -39.42 -5.58 -38.52
C PHE A 109 -40.41 -5.64 -37.37
#